data_AF-A0A1C6M0H3-F1
#
_entry.id   AF-A0A1C6M0H3-F1
#
_cell.length_a   1.000
_cell.length_b   1.000
_cell.length_c   1.000
_cell.angle_alpha   90.00
_cell.angle_beta   90.00
_cell.angle_gamma   90.00
#
_symmetry.space_group_name_H-M   'P 1'
#
loop_
_entity.id
_entity.type
_entity.pdbx_description
1 polymer ?
#
loop_
_entity_poly.entity_id
_entity_poly.type
_entity_poly.pdbx_seq_one_letter_code
_entity_poly.pdbx_strand_id
1 'polypeptide(L)'
;MLRVHFTAQDLARTRVAEGADPLWETVLSLHALRENRAEPALAAWRQHAVRHGPGPLRTLLPLVPRHGYFPDFLTPFAGLDGVEPGLEAVMSTPRERLRSELVLLSGHRALPGWSRGIADGEPAALRHLARSLRTYHHRAVAPSWPRIAERVGVDRALRRHALAQSGAEAMLRTFGPVMRWRPPVLEAGYPVERDLYLEGRGLVFVPSYFCRDVPVALVDDALPPVLVYPAKERVSDRAEGPRLRGYGGEALREVPSLLGGRVGTRIAAGLRSGG
;
A
#
# COMPACT_ATOMS: atom_id res chain seq x y z
N MET A 1 8.66 0.62 9.76
CA MET A 1 7.44 1.11 10.43
C MET A 1 7.09 2.49 9.88
N LEU A 2 5.80 2.75 9.63
CA LEU A 2 5.30 4.06 9.21
C LEU A 2 4.77 4.82 10.43
N ARG A 3 5.13 6.10 10.54
CA ARG A 3 4.62 7.06 11.54
C ARG A 3 4.02 8.26 10.81
N VAL A 4 2.73 8.49 10.97
CA VAL A 4 2.07 9.67 10.42
C VAL A 4 1.83 10.67 11.54
N HIS A 5 2.41 11.86 11.41
CA HIS A 5 2.38 12.93 12.41
C HIS A 5 1.25 13.92 12.10
N PHE A 6 0.34 14.10 13.05
CA PHE A 6 -0.81 14.98 12.92
C PHE A 6 -0.63 16.26 13.74
N THR A 7 -0.99 17.39 13.16
CA THR A 7 -1.36 18.60 13.90
C THR A 7 -2.87 18.58 14.22
N ALA A 8 -3.32 19.51 15.06
CA ALA A 8 -4.76 19.70 15.29
C ALA A 8 -5.52 20.07 14.00
N GLN A 9 -4.90 20.85 13.11
CA GLN A 9 -5.47 21.19 11.81
C GLN A 9 -5.59 19.96 10.92
N ASP A 10 -4.64 19.04 10.98
CA ASP A 10 -4.69 17.80 10.21
C ASP A 10 -5.85 16.91 10.65
N LEU A 11 -6.08 16.80 11.96
CA LEU A 11 -7.22 16.05 12.51
C LEU A 11 -8.55 16.60 11.99
N ALA A 12 -8.70 17.93 11.90
CA ALA A 12 -9.91 18.57 11.38
C ALA A 12 -10.12 18.33 9.86
N ARG A 13 -9.05 18.13 9.10
CA ARG A 13 -9.08 17.90 7.65
C ARG A 13 -9.03 16.41 7.27
N THR A 14 -8.94 15.53 8.26
CA THR A 14 -8.87 14.08 8.06
C THR A 14 -10.23 13.52 7.69
N ARG A 15 -10.28 12.67 6.66
CA ARG A 15 -11.52 12.04 6.18
C ARG A 15 -11.29 10.62 5.66
N VAL A 16 -12.36 9.87 5.52
CA VAL A 16 -12.38 8.59 4.81
C VAL A 16 -12.99 8.82 3.44
N ALA A 17 -12.36 8.27 2.39
CA ALA A 17 -12.86 8.36 1.02
C ALA A 17 -14.30 7.83 0.89
N GLU A 18 -15.02 8.25 -0.15
CA GLU A 18 -16.42 7.86 -0.37
C GLU A 18 -16.60 6.39 -0.82
N GLY A 19 -15.52 5.73 -1.22
CA GLY A 19 -15.54 4.34 -1.64
C GLY A 19 -14.13 3.81 -1.82
N ALA A 20 -14.04 2.68 -2.53
CA ALA A 20 -12.78 2.17 -3.02
C ALA A 20 -12.31 3.06 -4.18
N ASP A 21 -11.02 3.40 -4.21
CA ASP A 21 -10.44 4.05 -5.38
C ASP A 21 -10.14 2.99 -6.46
N PRO A 22 -10.70 3.12 -7.67
CA PRO A 22 -10.56 2.12 -8.72
C PRO A 22 -9.13 1.96 -9.24
N LEU A 23 -8.29 2.99 -9.23
CA LEU A 23 -6.89 2.89 -9.65
C LEU A 23 -6.03 2.26 -8.56
N TRP A 24 -6.27 2.60 -7.28
CA TRP A 24 -5.65 1.87 -6.17
C TRP A 24 -6.02 0.38 -6.17
N GLU A 25 -7.30 0.02 -6.32
CA GLU A 25 -7.70 -1.39 -6.42
C GLU A 25 -7.08 -2.07 -7.64
N THR A 26 -6.95 -1.36 -8.76
CA THR A 26 -6.30 -1.86 -9.95
C THR A 26 -4.83 -2.19 -9.70
N VAL A 27 -4.06 -1.26 -9.13
CA VAL A 27 -2.64 -1.47 -8.86
C VAL A 27 -2.42 -2.52 -7.77
N LEU A 28 -3.19 -2.48 -6.68
CA LEU A 28 -3.08 -3.45 -5.60
C LEU A 28 -3.50 -4.86 -6.02
N SER A 29 -4.46 -4.99 -6.95
CA SER A 29 -4.80 -6.29 -7.51
C SER A 29 -3.66 -6.89 -8.35
N LEU A 30 -2.85 -6.07 -9.04
CA LEU A 30 -1.64 -6.57 -9.73
C LEU A 30 -0.60 -7.13 -8.75
N HIS A 31 -0.44 -6.52 -7.56
CA HIS A 31 0.35 -7.10 -6.47
C HIS A 31 -0.24 -8.42 -6.00
N ALA A 32 -1.54 -8.46 -5.70
CA ALA A 32 -2.24 -9.65 -5.25
C ALA A 32 -2.15 -10.81 -6.27
N LEU A 33 -2.02 -10.52 -7.56
CA LEU A 33 -1.80 -11.52 -8.62
C LEU A 33 -0.41 -12.18 -8.56
N ARG A 34 0.60 -11.44 -8.08
CA ARG A 34 2.01 -11.88 -8.00
C ARG A 34 2.39 -12.47 -6.66
N GLU A 35 1.53 -12.32 -5.65
CA GLU A 35 1.73 -12.94 -4.36
C GLU A 35 1.51 -14.46 -4.42
N ASN A 36 2.51 -15.22 -4.00
CA ASN A 36 2.46 -16.68 -3.93
C ASN A 36 1.69 -17.20 -2.69
N ARG A 37 0.87 -16.36 -2.07
CA ARG A 37 0.09 -16.74 -0.88
C ARG A 37 -1.22 -17.38 -1.32
N ALA A 38 -1.51 -18.58 -0.82
CA ALA A 38 -2.82 -19.19 -1.01
C ALA A 38 -3.86 -18.40 -0.21
N GLU A 39 -4.60 -17.51 -0.88
CA GLU A 39 -5.78 -16.85 -0.30
C GLU A 39 -7.01 -17.40 -1.02
N PRO A 40 -7.76 -18.34 -0.41
CA PRO A 40 -8.88 -18.99 -1.06
C PRO A 40 -9.93 -18.00 -1.57
N ALA A 41 -10.15 -16.90 -0.85
CA ALA A 41 -11.08 -15.84 -1.24
C ALA A 41 -10.73 -15.16 -2.57
N LEU A 42 -9.45 -15.09 -2.92
CA LEU A 42 -8.96 -14.51 -4.17
C LEU A 42 -8.68 -15.55 -5.27
N ALA A 43 -8.74 -16.84 -4.98
CA ALA A 43 -8.34 -17.89 -5.93
C ALA A 43 -9.13 -17.83 -7.24
N ALA A 44 -10.46 -17.74 -7.16
CA ALA A 44 -11.33 -17.62 -8.34
C ALA A 44 -11.06 -16.33 -9.11
N TRP A 45 -10.86 -15.21 -8.40
CA TRP A 45 -10.50 -13.92 -8.99
C TRP A 45 -9.15 -13.99 -9.73
N ARG A 46 -8.11 -14.58 -9.12
CA ARG A 46 -6.78 -14.72 -9.75
C ARG A 46 -6.85 -15.51 -11.04
N GLN A 47 -7.54 -16.65 -11.04
CA GLN A 47 -7.72 -17.46 -12.25
C GLN A 47 -8.43 -16.66 -13.36
N HIS A 48 -9.45 -15.88 -13.01
CA HIS A 48 -10.15 -15.00 -13.94
C HIS A 48 -9.23 -13.90 -14.50
N ALA A 49 -8.46 -13.23 -13.64
CA ALA A 49 -7.56 -12.15 -14.00
C ALA A 49 -6.42 -12.61 -14.92
N VAL A 50 -5.81 -13.78 -14.66
CA VAL A 50 -4.77 -14.35 -15.54
C VAL A 50 -5.34 -14.67 -16.92
N ARG A 51 -6.52 -15.28 -17.00
CA ARG A 51 -7.14 -15.67 -18.29
C ARG A 51 -7.43 -14.48 -19.21
N HIS A 52 -7.83 -13.33 -18.66
CA HIS A 52 -8.25 -12.17 -19.45
C HIS A 52 -7.20 -11.05 -19.57
N GLY A 53 -6.01 -11.28 -19.01
CA GLY A 53 -4.98 -10.26 -18.78
C GLY A 53 -3.72 -10.24 -19.67
N PRO A 54 -3.37 -11.19 -20.58
CA PRO A 54 -2.02 -11.22 -21.17
C PRO A 54 -1.53 -9.91 -21.81
N GLY A 55 -2.41 -9.17 -22.51
CA GLY A 55 -2.07 -7.88 -23.10
C GLY A 55 -1.76 -6.80 -22.05
N PRO A 56 -2.77 -6.35 -21.27
CA PRO A 56 -2.55 -5.35 -20.22
C PRO A 56 -1.49 -5.75 -19.18
N LEU A 57 -1.41 -7.03 -18.80
CA LEU A 57 -0.44 -7.50 -17.83
C LEU A 57 1.00 -7.31 -18.31
N ARG A 58 1.30 -7.50 -19.61
CA ARG A 58 2.64 -7.25 -20.17
C ARG A 58 3.07 -5.78 -20.01
N THR A 59 2.13 -4.84 -20.08
CA THR A 59 2.40 -3.41 -19.84
C THR A 59 2.50 -3.09 -18.35
N LEU A 60 1.55 -3.56 -17.53
CA LEU A 60 1.41 -3.08 -16.16
C LEU A 60 2.34 -3.78 -15.16
N LEU A 61 2.60 -5.07 -15.35
CA LEU A 61 3.41 -5.86 -14.42
C LEU A 61 4.86 -5.36 -14.30
N PRO A 62 5.53 -4.85 -15.34
CA PRO A 62 6.83 -4.19 -15.18
C PRO A 62 6.78 -2.94 -14.28
N LEU A 63 5.66 -2.21 -14.24
CA LEU A 63 5.52 -1.00 -13.41
C LEU A 63 5.10 -1.29 -11.96
N VAL A 64 4.55 -2.47 -11.70
CA VAL A 64 4.05 -2.87 -10.38
C VAL A 64 4.84 -4.11 -9.92
N PRO A 65 6.05 -3.95 -9.33
CA PRO A 65 6.89 -5.08 -8.93
C PRO A 65 6.21 -5.95 -7.88
N ARG A 66 6.64 -7.21 -7.71
CA ARG A 66 6.05 -8.09 -6.69
C ARG A 66 6.20 -7.52 -5.28
N HIS A 67 7.35 -6.88 -5.01
CA HIS A 67 7.64 -6.18 -3.75
C HIS A 67 8.35 -4.86 -4.06
N GLY A 68 8.23 -3.89 -3.16
CA GLY A 68 8.86 -2.58 -3.30
C GLY A 68 7.94 -1.54 -3.94
N TYR A 69 8.55 -0.43 -4.36
CA TYR A 69 7.88 0.74 -4.87
C TYR A 69 7.19 0.50 -6.24
N PHE A 70 6.01 1.07 -6.42
CA PHE A 70 5.37 1.30 -7.72
C PHE A 70 5.08 2.80 -7.88
N PRO A 71 5.10 3.35 -9.11
CA PRO A 71 4.95 4.78 -9.32
C PRO A 71 3.62 5.36 -8.80
N ASP A 72 3.72 6.42 -8.00
CA ASP A 72 2.57 7.17 -7.46
C ASP A 72 1.67 7.73 -8.57
N PHE A 73 2.22 8.03 -9.76
CA PHE A 73 1.42 8.52 -10.89
C PHE A 73 0.40 7.50 -11.39
N LEU A 74 0.52 6.21 -11.03
CA LEU A 74 -0.46 5.16 -11.37
C LEU A 74 -1.72 5.23 -10.49
N THR A 75 -1.64 5.92 -9.35
CA THR A 75 -2.73 6.07 -8.37
C THR A 75 -2.93 7.55 -8.02
N PRO A 76 -3.23 8.41 -9.01
CA PRO A 76 -3.39 9.84 -8.79
C PRO A 76 -4.59 10.12 -7.89
N PHE A 77 -4.54 11.24 -7.15
CA PHE A 77 -5.61 11.64 -6.24
C PHE A 77 -6.99 11.77 -6.92
N ALA A 78 -7.02 12.16 -8.19
CA ALA A 78 -8.24 12.21 -9.01
C ALA A 78 -8.92 10.84 -9.21
N GLY A 79 -8.22 9.73 -8.93
CA GLY A 79 -8.81 8.39 -8.92
C GLY A 79 -9.97 8.24 -7.93
N LEU A 80 -10.00 9.06 -6.87
CA LEU A 80 -11.09 9.11 -5.91
C LEU A 80 -12.44 9.48 -6.55
N ASP A 81 -12.41 10.17 -7.69
CA ASP A 81 -13.59 10.59 -8.44
C ASP A 81 -13.97 9.59 -9.55
N GLY A 82 -13.20 8.52 -9.73
CA GLY A 82 -13.51 7.43 -10.65
C GLY A 82 -12.36 7.01 -11.58
N VAL A 83 -12.65 6.05 -12.45
CA VAL A 83 -11.66 5.51 -13.40
C VAL A 83 -11.23 6.58 -14.40
N GLU A 84 -12.18 7.27 -15.03
CA GLU A 84 -11.92 8.25 -16.09
C GLU A 84 -11.09 9.45 -15.60
N PRO A 85 -11.48 10.15 -14.51
CA PRO A 85 -10.65 11.24 -13.97
C PRO A 85 -9.26 10.78 -13.56
N GLY A 86 -9.15 9.58 -12.97
CA GLY A 86 -7.87 8.97 -12.63
C GLY A 86 -6.98 8.74 -13.86
N LEU A 87 -7.53 8.18 -14.94
CA LEU A 87 -6.78 7.93 -16.17
C LEU A 87 -6.37 9.23 -16.89
N GLU A 88 -7.21 10.26 -16.85
CA GLU A 88 -6.86 11.59 -17.35
C GLU A 88 -5.69 12.20 -16.56
N ALA A 89 -5.69 12.05 -15.23
CA ALA A 89 -4.59 12.48 -14.39
C ALA A 89 -3.29 11.69 -14.68
N VAL A 90 -3.37 10.38 -14.90
CA VAL A 90 -2.21 9.56 -15.35
C VAL A 90 -1.62 10.15 -16.63
N MET A 91 -2.47 10.42 -17.64
CA MET A 91 -2.03 10.96 -18.93
C MET A 91 -1.53 12.41 -18.85
N SER A 92 -1.92 13.15 -17.82
CA SER A 92 -1.52 14.55 -17.60
C SER A 92 -0.35 14.69 -16.62
N THR A 93 0.25 13.57 -16.19
CA THR A 93 1.39 13.59 -15.27
C THR A 93 2.55 14.38 -15.87
N PRO A 94 3.14 15.36 -15.16
CA PRO A 94 4.28 16.11 -15.65
C PRO A 94 5.46 15.20 -16.00
N ARG A 95 6.15 15.49 -17.11
CA ARG A 95 7.30 14.71 -17.61
C ARG A 95 8.39 14.51 -16.55
N GLU A 96 8.69 15.54 -15.77
CA GLU A 96 9.70 15.48 -14.72
C GLU A 96 9.34 14.44 -13.66
N ARG A 97 8.06 14.39 -13.26
CA ARG A 97 7.51 13.41 -12.32
C ARG A 97 7.52 11.99 -12.91
N LEU A 98 7.13 11.83 -14.19
CA LEU A 98 7.21 10.54 -14.87
C LEU A 98 8.65 9.99 -14.87
N ARG A 99 9.65 10.84 -15.15
CA ARG A 99 11.06 10.45 -15.12
C ARG A 99 11.53 10.08 -13.73
N SER A 100 11.30 10.96 -12.74
CA SER A 100 11.81 10.74 -11.38
C SER A 100 11.23 9.45 -10.78
N GLU A 101 9.92 9.22 -10.94
CA GLU A 101 9.27 8.03 -10.43
C GLU A 101 9.69 6.76 -11.19
N LEU A 102 9.92 6.81 -12.51
CA LEU A 102 10.43 5.67 -13.25
C LEU A 102 11.90 5.34 -12.93
N VAL A 103 12.72 6.36 -12.65
CA VAL A 103 14.09 6.17 -12.13
C VAL A 103 14.04 5.49 -10.77
N LEU A 104 13.19 5.97 -9.85
CA LEU A 104 13.01 5.37 -8.54
C LEU A 104 12.51 3.92 -8.63
N LEU A 105 11.53 3.65 -9.49
CA LEU A 105 11.04 2.30 -9.78
C LEU A 105 12.13 1.40 -10.35
N SER A 106 12.96 1.92 -11.26
CA SER A 106 14.01 1.14 -11.89
C SER A 106 14.99 0.65 -10.84
N GLY A 107 15.44 1.51 -9.91
CA GLY A 107 16.49 1.16 -8.96
C GLY A 107 17.67 0.50 -9.67
N HIS A 108 17.89 -0.79 -9.43
CA HIS A 108 18.92 -1.61 -10.09
C HIS A 108 18.39 -2.54 -11.20
N ARG A 109 17.11 -2.42 -11.56
CA ARG A 109 16.39 -3.26 -12.52
C ARG A 109 16.19 -2.53 -13.84
N ALA A 110 16.49 -3.21 -14.94
CA ALA A 110 16.13 -2.74 -16.27
C ALA A 110 14.60 -2.73 -16.48
N LEU A 111 14.05 -1.57 -16.85
CA LEU A 111 12.68 -1.46 -17.34
C LEU A 111 12.62 -1.80 -18.84
N PRO A 112 11.49 -2.33 -19.33
CA PRO A 112 11.31 -2.57 -20.76
C PRO A 112 11.52 -1.29 -21.58
N GLY A 113 12.02 -1.40 -22.82
CA GLY A 113 12.33 -0.24 -23.67
C GLY A 113 11.17 0.73 -23.89
N TRP A 114 9.92 0.24 -23.91
CA TRP A 114 8.73 1.08 -24.04
C TRP A 114 8.51 2.04 -22.87
N SER A 115 9.10 1.78 -21.69
CA SER A 115 9.00 2.67 -20.53
C SER A 115 9.66 4.04 -20.78
N ARG A 116 10.61 4.13 -21.72
CA ARG A 116 11.23 5.40 -22.12
C ARG A 116 10.21 6.38 -22.70
N GLY A 117 9.26 5.91 -23.52
CA GLY A 117 8.20 6.77 -24.04
C GLY A 117 7.32 7.37 -22.93
N ILE A 118 7.09 6.62 -21.85
CA ILE A 118 6.40 7.16 -20.66
C ILE A 118 7.29 8.18 -19.95
N ALA A 119 8.56 7.86 -19.72
CA ALA A 119 9.51 8.79 -19.10
C ALA A 119 9.64 10.10 -19.90
N ASP A 120 9.54 10.05 -21.22
CA ASP A 120 9.59 11.24 -22.06
C ASP A 120 8.25 11.97 -22.20
N GLY A 121 7.19 11.46 -21.57
CA GLY A 121 5.85 12.04 -21.62
C GLY A 121 5.20 11.93 -23.00
N GLU A 122 5.58 10.93 -23.79
CA GLU A 122 5.04 10.75 -25.14
C GLU A 122 3.53 10.47 -25.09
N PRO A 123 2.69 11.27 -25.79
CA PRO A 123 1.23 11.11 -25.71
C PRO A 123 0.75 9.72 -26.13
N ALA A 124 1.41 9.08 -27.09
CA ALA A 124 1.06 7.73 -27.52
C ALA A 124 1.36 6.68 -26.43
N ALA A 125 2.49 6.80 -25.74
CA ALA A 125 2.88 5.90 -24.65
C ALA A 125 1.92 6.04 -23.45
N LEU A 126 1.59 7.26 -23.07
CA LEU A 126 0.64 7.54 -21.98
C LEU A 126 -0.78 7.07 -22.29
N ARG A 127 -1.26 7.25 -23.54
CA ARG A 127 -2.55 6.68 -23.98
C ARG A 127 -2.56 5.16 -23.94
N HIS A 128 -1.46 4.51 -24.32
CA HIS A 128 -1.33 3.05 -24.25
C HIS A 128 -1.33 2.55 -22.80
N LEU A 129 -0.64 3.26 -21.89
CA LEU A 129 -0.67 2.97 -20.47
C LEU A 129 -2.09 3.09 -19.90
N ALA A 130 -2.76 4.22 -20.14
CA ALA A 130 -4.11 4.46 -19.67
C ALA A 130 -5.11 3.42 -20.21
N ARG A 131 -4.98 3.03 -21.49
CA ARG A 131 -5.76 1.94 -22.08
C ARG A 131 -5.49 0.61 -21.40
N SER A 132 -4.24 0.32 -21.06
CA SER A 132 -3.86 -0.91 -20.36
C SER A 132 -4.49 -0.95 -18.96
N LEU A 133 -4.40 0.15 -18.20
CA LEU A 133 -5.06 0.29 -16.89
C LEU A 133 -6.56 0.09 -17.00
N ARG A 134 -7.24 0.82 -17.90
CA ARG A 134 -8.70 0.69 -18.14
C ARG A 134 -9.10 -0.74 -18.46
N THR A 135 -8.37 -1.35 -19.40
CA THR A 135 -8.69 -2.70 -19.89
C THR A 135 -8.51 -3.74 -18.78
N TYR A 136 -7.43 -3.63 -18.00
CA TYR A 136 -7.20 -4.52 -16.87
C TYR A 136 -8.24 -4.31 -15.78
N HIS A 137 -8.53 -3.07 -15.39
CA HIS A 137 -9.58 -2.75 -14.42
C HIS A 137 -10.92 -3.38 -14.83
N HIS A 138 -11.38 -3.11 -16.06
CA HIS A 138 -12.66 -3.62 -16.56
C HIS A 138 -12.72 -5.15 -16.57
N ARG A 139 -11.62 -5.83 -16.93
CA ARG A 139 -11.62 -7.30 -17.07
C ARG A 139 -11.38 -8.03 -15.76
N ALA A 140 -10.49 -7.53 -14.92
CA ALA A 140 -10.03 -8.23 -13.71
C ALA A 140 -10.69 -7.70 -12.44
N VAL A 141 -10.94 -6.39 -12.33
CA VAL A 141 -11.39 -5.75 -11.08
C VAL A 141 -12.90 -5.53 -11.09
N ALA A 142 -13.44 -4.93 -12.16
CA ALA A 142 -14.85 -4.57 -12.27
C ALA A 142 -15.85 -5.73 -12.00
N PRO A 143 -15.59 -6.99 -12.42
CA PRO A 143 -16.49 -8.10 -12.08
C PRO A 143 -16.61 -8.37 -10.57
N SER A 144 -15.59 -7.98 -9.79
CA SER A 144 -15.60 -8.10 -8.32
C SER A 144 -16.12 -6.85 -7.62
N TRP A 145 -16.47 -5.79 -8.37
CA TRP A 145 -16.83 -4.48 -7.80
C TRP A 145 -18.00 -4.53 -6.81
N PRO A 146 -19.07 -5.33 -7.01
CA PRO A 146 -20.12 -5.46 -6.00
C PRO A 146 -19.58 -5.92 -4.63
N ARG A 147 -18.64 -6.86 -4.61
CA ARG A 147 -18.00 -7.35 -3.37
C ARG A 147 -17.04 -6.32 -2.76
N ILE A 148 -16.30 -5.61 -3.61
CA ILE A 148 -15.41 -4.52 -3.20
C ILE A 148 -16.25 -3.43 -2.51
N ALA A 149 -17.32 -2.97 -3.17
CA ALA A 149 -18.21 -1.93 -2.67
C ALA A 149 -18.91 -2.35 -1.37
N GLU A 150 -19.36 -3.60 -1.25
CA GLU A 150 -19.95 -4.12 -0.01
C GLU A 150 -18.95 -4.06 1.15
N ARG A 151 -17.75 -4.64 0.98
CA ARG A 151 -16.72 -4.68 2.04
C ARG A 151 -16.29 -3.27 2.45
N VAL A 152 -16.04 -2.42 1.46
CA VAL A 152 -15.67 -1.03 1.71
C VAL A 152 -16.82 -0.27 2.38
N GLY A 153 -18.06 -0.47 1.96
CA GLY A 153 -19.24 0.16 2.56
C GLY A 153 -19.38 -0.17 4.05
N VAL A 154 -19.17 -1.43 4.42
CA VAL A 154 -19.15 -1.88 5.83
C VAL A 154 -18.06 -1.17 6.63
N ASP A 155 -16.82 -1.17 6.14
CA ASP A 155 -15.71 -0.51 6.82
C ASP A 155 -16.01 0.98 7.02
N ARG A 156 -16.43 1.66 5.96
CA ARG A 156 -16.78 3.08 5.98
C ARG A 156 -17.89 3.41 6.96
N ALA A 157 -18.91 2.55 7.09
CA ALA A 157 -19.99 2.76 8.06
C ALA A 157 -19.43 2.79 9.49
N LEU A 158 -18.53 1.87 9.83
CA LEU A 158 -17.84 1.86 11.12
C LEU A 158 -17.03 3.15 11.34
N ARG A 159 -16.23 3.57 10.36
CA ARG A 159 -15.37 4.76 10.51
C ARG A 159 -16.19 6.04 10.66
N ARG A 160 -17.21 6.21 9.82
CA ARG A 160 -18.10 7.38 9.84
C ARG A 160 -18.90 7.46 11.13
N HIS A 161 -19.36 6.32 11.65
CA HIS A 161 -20.05 6.29 12.94
C HIS A 161 -19.13 6.78 14.07
N ALA A 162 -17.90 6.25 14.18
CA ALA A 162 -16.94 6.70 15.19
C ALA A 162 -16.57 8.18 15.06
N LEU A 163 -16.36 8.65 13.83
CA LEU A 163 -16.08 10.06 13.54
C LEU A 163 -17.24 10.97 13.99
N ALA A 164 -18.48 10.60 13.68
CA ALA A 164 -19.67 11.39 14.00
C ALA A 164 -19.97 11.41 15.50
N GLN A 165 -19.76 10.30 16.21
CA GLN A 165 -20.07 10.18 17.64
C GLN A 165 -19.00 10.79 18.55
N SER A 166 -17.73 10.73 18.16
CA SER A 166 -16.62 11.02 19.08
C SER A 166 -15.37 11.63 18.41
N GLY A 167 -15.50 12.10 17.17
CA GLY A 167 -14.47 12.86 16.46
C GLY A 167 -13.35 12.02 15.84
N ALA A 168 -12.37 12.71 15.25
CA ALA A 168 -11.33 12.11 14.42
C ALA A 168 -10.45 11.12 15.18
N GLU A 169 -10.07 11.40 16.42
CA GLU A 169 -9.27 10.46 17.22
C GLU A 169 -10.01 9.15 17.52
N ALA A 170 -11.31 9.21 17.79
CA ALA A 170 -12.11 8.00 18.00
C ALA A 170 -12.16 7.17 16.72
N MET A 171 -12.34 7.81 15.57
CA MET A 171 -12.20 7.14 14.27
C MET A 171 -10.82 6.51 14.09
N LEU A 172 -9.73 7.22 14.41
CA LEU A 172 -8.36 6.71 14.28
C LEU A 172 -8.12 5.46 15.14
N ARG A 173 -8.67 5.42 16.36
CA ARG A 173 -8.58 4.24 17.24
C ARG A 173 -9.27 3.00 16.63
N THR A 174 -10.27 3.18 15.77
CA THR A 174 -10.98 2.03 15.17
C THR A 174 -10.09 1.22 14.20
N PHE A 175 -8.98 1.78 13.68
CA PHE A 175 -8.09 1.08 12.75
C PHE A 175 -7.19 0.01 13.42
N GLY A 176 -7.21 -0.07 14.75
CA GLY A 176 -6.52 -1.13 15.48
C GLY A 176 -7.03 -2.53 15.09
N PRO A 177 -6.16 -3.56 15.01
CA PRO A 177 -4.73 -3.53 15.35
C PRO A 177 -3.79 -3.13 14.19
N VAL A 178 -4.30 -2.96 12.96
CA VAL A 178 -3.49 -2.71 11.76
C VAL A 178 -2.74 -1.38 11.84
N MET A 179 -3.41 -0.36 12.37
CA MET A 179 -2.81 0.94 12.67
C MET A 179 -3.11 1.31 14.12
N ARG A 180 -2.12 1.87 14.82
CA ARG A 180 -2.20 2.20 16.24
C ARG A 180 -2.13 3.71 16.40
N TRP A 181 -3.22 4.29 16.88
CA TRP A 181 -3.26 5.70 17.25
C TRP A 181 -2.58 5.89 18.61
N ARG A 182 -1.45 6.62 18.61
CA ARG A 182 -0.71 7.07 19.78
C ARG A 182 -0.57 8.58 19.67
N PRO A 183 -1.61 9.34 20.07
CA PRO A 183 -1.68 10.76 19.75
C PRO A 183 -0.37 11.49 20.10
N PRO A 184 0.17 12.32 19.17
CA PRO A 184 -0.42 12.75 17.90
C PRO A 184 -0.01 11.90 16.68
N VAL A 185 0.49 10.68 16.88
CA VAL A 185 1.08 9.84 15.82
C VAL A 185 0.23 8.60 15.53
N LEU A 186 -0.01 8.32 14.25
CA LEU A 186 -0.56 7.06 13.79
C LEU A 186 0.57 6.14 13.34
N GLU A 187 0.74 5.01 14.01
CA GLU A 187 1.77 4.02 13.70
C GLU A 187 1.19 2.85 12.90
N ALA A 188 1.93 2.36 11.91
CA ALA A 188 1.57 1.16 11.16
C ALA A 188 2.79 0.32 10.78
N GLY A 189 2.59 -1.00 10.65
CA GLY A 189 3.60 -1.86 10.02
C GLY A 189 3.93 -1.35 8.62
N TYR A 190 5.22 -1.28 8.28
CA TYR A 190 5.66 -0.77 6.98
C TYR A 190 7.03 -1.33 6.63
N PRO A 191 7.34 -1.61 5.34
CA PRO A 191 8.59 -2.25 4.93
C PRO A 191 9.86 -1.45 5.26
N VAL A 192 9.72 -0.14 5.42
CA VAL A 192 10.81 0.79 5.76
C VAL A 192 10.42 1.65 6.97
N GLU A 193 11.39 2.22 7.67
CA GLU A 193 11.12 3.32 8.61
C GLU A 193 10.76 4.57 7.81
N ARG A 194 9.61 5.17 8.12
CA ARG A 194 9.13 6.36 7.44
C ARG A 194 8.32 7.25 8.36
N ASP A 195 8.61 8.53 8.33
CA ASP A 195 7.86 9.58 9.01
C ASP A 195 7.17 10.46 7.97
N LEU A 196 5.84 10.56 8.05
CA LEU A 196 5.02 11.39 7.18
C LEU A 196 4.45 12.54 8.01
N TYR A 197 4.86 13.77 7.70
CA TYR A 197 4.35 14.98 8.32
C TYR A 197 3.26 15.60 7.43
N LEU A 198 2.05 15.73 7.99
CA LEU A 198 0.88 16.19 7.21
C LEU A 198 0.85 17.71 7.02
N GLU A 199 1.49 18.47 7.91
CA GLU A 199 1.71 19.92 7.77
C GLU A 199 0.41 20.72 7.51
N GLY A 200 -0.68 20.36 8.19
CA GLY A 200 -1.97 21.03 8.07
C GLY A 200 -2.77 20.69 6.81
N ARG A 201 -2.29 19.75 5.98
CA ARG A 201 -2.99 19.25 4.77
C ARG A 201 -4.10 18.26 5.09
N GLY A 202 -4.03 17.59 6.24
CA GLY A 202 -4.90 16.46 6.60
C GLY A 202 -4.53 15.17 5.87
N LEU A 203 -5.29 14.10 6.15
CA LEU A 203 -5.09 12.78 5.56
C LEU A 203 -6.40 12.19 5.02
N VAL A 204 -6.33 11.62 3.81
CA VAL A 204 -7.44 10.84 3.25
C VAL A 204 -7.17 9.34 3.43
N PHE A 205 -8.02 8.68 4.21
CA PHE A 205 -8.03 7.23 4.37
C PHE A 205 -8.81 6.57 3.22
N VAL A 206 -8.17 5.69 2.48
CA VAL A 206 -8.80 4.97 1.34
C VAL A 206 -8.94 3.48 1.70
N PRO A 207 -10.15 2.99 2.00
CA PRO A 207 -10.36 1.56 2.22
C PRO A 207 -10.16 0.78 0.92
N SER A 208 -9.45 -0.34 1.00
CA SER A 208 -9.22 -1.21 -0.16
C SER A 208 -9.47 -2.69 0.14
N TYR A 209 -10.03 -3.38 -0.85
CA TYR A 209 -10.26 -4.82 -0.88
C TYR A 209 -8.98 -5.61 -1.20
N PHE A 210 -8.17 -5.13 -2.15
CA PHE A 210 -6.90 -5.79 -2.52
C PHE A 210 -5.72 -5.40 -1.62
N CYS A 211 -5.85 -4.38 -0.78
CA CYS A 211 -4.94 -4.15 0.36
C CYS A 211 -5.20 -5.18 1.46
N ARG A 212 -4.17 -5.85 1.99
CA ARG A 212 -4.34 -6.99 2.92
C ARG A 212 -3.59 -6.85 4.24
N ASP A 213 -2.29 -6.60 4.22
CA ASP A 213 -1.47 -6.71 5.44
C ASP A 213 -1.19 -5.36 6.11
N VAL A 214 -0.70 -4.41 5.33
CA VAL A 214 -0.18 -3.13 5.82
C VAL A 214 -0.72 -2.01 4.95
N PRO A 215 -0.94 -0.82 5.53
CA PRO A 215 -1.37 0.32 4.75
C PRO A 215 -0.27 0.76 3.77
N VAL A 216 -0.70 1.40 2.69
CA VAL A 216 0.16 1.92 1.62
C VAL A 216 -0.01 3.44 1.57
N ALA A 217 1.10 4.16 1.56
CA ALA A 217 1.15 5.60 1.37
C ALA A 217 1.90 5.91 0.06
N LEU A 218 1.55 7.03 -0.58
CA LEU A 218 2.31 7.59 -1.69
C LEU A 218 3.75 7.85 -1.26
N VAL A 219 4.73 7.73 -2.13
CA VAL A 219 6.15 8.03 -1.82
C VAL A 219 6.44 9.53 -1.87
N ASP A 220 5.85 10.25 -2.82
CA ASP A 220 6.01 11.69 -2.93
C ASP A 220 5.19 12.42 -1.85
N ASP A 221 5.91 12.94 -0.85
CA ASP A 221 5.32 13.67 0.28
C ASP A 221 4.69 15.02 -0.12
N ALA A 222 4.95 15.54 -1.33
CA ALA A 222 4.33 16.76 -1.83
C ALA A 222 2.89 16.53 -2.36
N LEU A 223 2.53 15.28 -2.66
CA LEU A 223 1.17 14.94 -3.10
C LEU A 223 0.17 15.05 -1.94
N PRO A 224 -1.14 15.24 -2.22
CA PRO A 224 -2.17 15.18 -1.20
C PRO A 224 -2.05 13.87 -0.39
N PRO A 225 -1.89 13.93 0.95
CA PRO A 225 -1.64 12.73 1.73
C PRO A 225 -2.80 11.73 1.65
N VAL A 226 -2.47 10.52 1.23
CA VAL A 226 -3.38 9.37 1.14
C VAL A 226 -2.78 8.20 1.89
N LEU A 227 -3.60 7.52 2.68
CA LEU A 227 -3.25 6.25 3.31
C LEU A 227 -4.29 5.19 2.92
N VAL A 228 -3.88 4.27 2.06
CA VAL A 228 -4.71 3.13 1.64
C VAL A 228 -4.56 2.03 2.67
N TYR A 229 -5.66 1.40 3.07
CA TYR A 229 -5.65 0.41 4.15
C TYR A 229 -6.58 -0.77 3.84
N PRO A 230 -6.33 -1.96 4.44
CA PRO A 230 -7.20 -3.11 4.25
C PRO A 230 -8.58 -2.83 4.84
N ALA A 231 -9.62 -2.81 3.99
CA ALA A 231 -10.99 -2.64 4.43
C ALA A 231 -11.38 -3.79 5.37
N LYS A 232 -12.01 -3.49 6.51
CA LYS A 232 -12.44 -4.50 7.47
C LYS A 232 -13.55 -5.36 6.87
N GLU A 233 -13.40 -6.67 6.96
CA GLU A 233 -14.51 -7.59 6.66
C GLU A 233 -15.56 -7.50 7.77
N ARG A 234 -16.82 -7.76 7.44
CA ARG A 234 -17.81 -8.07 8.49
C ARG A 234 -17.25 -9.26 9.26
N VAL A 235 -17.07 -9.10 10.57
CA VAL A 235 -16.95 -10.27 11.43
C VAL A 235 -18.31 -10.94 11.34
N SER A 236 -18.41 -12.02 10.56
CA SER A 236 -19.58 -12.88 10.66
C SER A 236 -19.60 -13.44 12.08
N ASP A 237 -20.76 -13.40 12.76
CA ASP A 237 -21.02 -14.07 14.06
C ASP A 237 -20.83 -15.61 14.03
N ARG A 238 -20.19 -16.14 12.98
CA ARG A 238 -19.81 -17.54 12.81
C ARG A 238 -18.31 -17.65 12.57
N ALA A 239 -17.52 -17.40 13.60
CA ALA A 239 -16.24 -18.10 13.79
C ALA A 239 -15.75 -17.88 15.22
N GLU A 240 -15.82 -18.96 16.01
CA GLU A 240 -15.12 -19.13 17.26
C GLU A 240 -13.61 -18.88 17.14
N GLY A 241 -13.03 -18.26 18.17
CA GLY A 241 -11.66 -18.51 18.63
C GLY A 241 -10.57 -17.58 18.10
N PRO A 242 -9.72 -17.00 18.99
CA PRO A 242 -8.56 -16.23 18.57
C PRO A 242 -7.52 -17.15 17.94
N ARG A 243 -7.37 -17.09 16.61
CA ARG A 243 -6.21 -17.66 15.93
C ARG A 243 -5.03 -16.71 16.12
N LEU A 244 -4.23 -16.97 17.14
CA LEU A 244 -2.87 -16.45 17.22
C LEU A 244 -2.09 -16.93 15.98
N ARG A 245 -1.88 -16.04 15.01
CA ARG A 245 -0.91 -16.27 13.93
C ARG A 245 0.49 -16.11 14.51
N GLY A 246 1.17 -17.23 14.73
CA GLY A 246 2.61 -17.26 14.95
C GLY A 246 3.33 -16.71 13.72
N TYR A 247 4.14 -15.67 13.91
CA TYR A 247 5.15 -15.26 12.95
C TYR A 247 6.22 -16.34 12.90
N GLY A 248 6.11 -17.26 11.93
CA GLY A 248 7.20 -18.16 11.55
C GLY A 248 8.29 -17.36 10.86
N GLY A 249 9.34 -17.03 11.62
CA GLY A 249 10.62 -16.61 11.08
C GLY A 249 11.34 -17.83 10.51
N GLU A 250 11.20 -18.07 9.20
CA GLU A 250 12.09 -18.97 8.46
C GLU A 250 12.43 -18.33 7.10
N ALA A 251 13.44 -17.47 7.12
CA ALA A 251 14.28 -17.13 5.98
C ALA A 251 15.63 -16.57 6.48
N LEU A 252 16.27 -17.27 7.41
CA LEU A 252 17.68 -17.05 7.77
C LEU A 252 18.27 -18.38 8.25
N ARG A 253 18.96 -19.07 7.36
CA ARG A 253 20.08 -19.99 7.66
C ARG A 253 20.63 -20.52 6.34
N GLU A 254 21.74 -19.94 5.90
CA GLU A 254 22.82 -20.67 5.22
C GLU A 254 24.07 -19.78 5.17
N VAL A 255 24.94 -19.94 6.16
CA VAL A 255 26.39 -19.70 6.05
C VAL A 255 27.07 -20.78 6.88
N PRO A 256 27.93 -21.64 6.30
CA PRO A 256 28.67 -22.64 7.06
C PRO A 256 29.79 -22.00 7.89
N SER A 257 29.84 -22.40 9.15
CA SER A 257 30.90 -22.13 10.10
C SER A 257 32.22 -22.78 9.68
N LEU A 258 33.28 -21.98 9.57
CA LEU A 258 34.67 -22.43 9.64
C LEU A 258 35.33 -21.91 10.91
N LEU A 259 35.46 -22.85 11.84
CA LEU A 259 36.52 -23.03 12.84
C LEU A 259 37.50 -21.87 13.09
N GLY A 260 37.58 -21.45 14.36
CA GLY A 260 38.87 -21.07 14.95
C GLY A 260 38.86 -19.85 15.88
N GLY A 261 38.71 -20.08 17.19
CA GLY A 261 39.63 -19.48 18.16
C GLY A 261 39.18 -18.27 18.98
N ARG A 262 39.00 -18.56 20.28
CA ARG A 262 39.41 -17.76 21.46
C ARG A 262 38.54 -16.57 21.90
N VAL A 263 37.62 -16.92 22.81
CA VAL A 263 37.49 -16.43 24.22
C VAL A 263 38.20 -15.12 24.58
N GLY A 264 37.43 -14.17 25.10
CA GLY A 264 37.92 -12.96 25.77
C GLY A 264 36.83 -12.25 26.58
N THR A 265 36.29 -12.91 27.60
CA THR A 265 35.39 -12.29 28.59
C THR A 265 36.21 -11.38 29.51
N ARG A 266 35.96 -10.07 29.51
CA ARG A 266 36.44 -9.16 30.58
C ARG A 266 35.34 -9.01 31.62
N ILE A 267 35.57 -9.57 32.80
CA ILE A 267 34.85 -9.23 34.02
C ILE A 267 35.72 -8.26 34.82
N ALA A 268 35.10 -7.16 35.24
CA ALA A 268 35.68 -6.20 36.17
C ALA A 268 35.61 -6.76 37.60
N ALA A 269 36.73 -6.69 38.32
CA ALA A 269 36.77 -6.70 39.77
C ALA A 269 38.01 -5.91 40.21
N GLY A 270 37.78 -4.87 41.01
CA GLY A 270 38.83 -4.03 41.57
C GLY A 270 39.29 -4.45 42.95
N LEU A 271 40.25 -3.65 43.43
CA LEU A 271 40.65 -3.36 44.81
C LEU A 271 41.80 -4.16 45.44
N ARG A 272 42.85 -3.36 45.77
CA ARG A 272 43.75 -3.40 46.95
C ARG A 272 44.80 -4.53 46.94
N SER A 273 46.04 -4.36 47.43
CA SER A 273 46.80 -3.28 48.08
C SER A 273 48.23 -3.80 48.36
N GLY A 274 49.22 -2.90 48.38
CA GLY A 274 50.38 -2.98 49.30
C GLY A 274 51.61 -3.76 48.85
N GLY A 275 52.77 -3.09 48.87
CA GLY A 275 54.11 -3.66 48.70
C GLY A 275 55.02 -2.72 47.95
#